data_AF-A0A1B6C2K2-F1
#
_entry.id   AF-A0A1B6C2K2-F1
#
_cell.length_a   1.000
_cell.length_b   1.000
_cell.length_c   1.000
_cell.angle_alpha   90.00
_cell.angle_beta   90.00
_cell.angle_gamma   90.00
#
_symmetry.space_group_name_H-M   'P 1'
#
loop_
_entity.id
_entity.type
_entity.pdbx_description
1 polymer ?
#
loop_
_entity_poly.entity_id
_entity_poly.type
_entity_poly.pdbx_seq_one_letter_code
_entity_poly.pdbx_strand_id
1 'polypeptide(L)'
;LRISDFTNQDQYQLYLGDDANEKVTLYYVNEIGRRILLKKKTISHFIPSGRWLGLRLLFNTGEILLGYQDVPSWFFTWRHYLSDNIKAIIPVFLSYSTINKNTIGLHFDCRG
;
A
#
# COMPACT_ATOMS: atom_id res chain seq x y z
N LEU A 1 3.36 3.24 -2.84
CA LEU A 1 2.66 4.13 -1.90
C LEU A 1 3.38 4.09 -0.56
N ARG A 2 3.47 5.21 0.13
CA ARG A 2 4.11 5.35 1.43
C ARG A 2 3.16 6.08 2.36
N ILE A 3 2.91 5.49 3.52
CA ILE A 3 1.99 5.98 4.54
C ILE A 3 2.79 6.20 5.82
N SER A 4 2.74 7.40 6.40
CA SER A 4 3.51 7.75 7.60
C SER A 4 2.70 8.59 8.58
N ASP A 5 3.19 8.66 9.82
CA ASP A 5 2.69 9.56 10.86
C ASP A 5 3.37 10.94 10.80
N PHE A 6 3.08 11.81 11.76
CA PHE A 6 3.66 13.17 11.86
C PHE A 6 5.19 13.21 11.97
N THR A 7 5.80 12.14 12.48
CA THR A 7 7.26 12.08 12.66
C THR A 7 7.97 11.71 11.36
N ASN A 8 7.27 11.00 10.46
CA ASN A 8 7.80 10.43 9.22
C ASN A 8 9.03 9.52 9.43
N GLN A 9 9.24 9.04 10.66
CA GLN A 9 10.33 8.13 11.04
C GLN A 9 9.95 6.69 10.67
N ASP A 10 8.75 6.27 11.06
CA ASP A 10 8.18 4.98 10.71
C ASP A 10 7.15 5.13 9.58
N GLN A 11 7.13 4.18 8.65
CA GLN A 11 6.25 4.22 7.50
C GLN A 11 5.86 2.83 7.01
N TYR A 12 4.62 2.71 6.53
CA TYR A 12 4.21 1.59 5.69
C TYR A 12 4.55 1.90 4.24
N GLN A 13 5.17 0.94 3.54
CA GLN A 13 5.42 1.01 2.11
C GLN A 13 4.62 -0.07 1.39
N LEU A 14 3.57 0.33 0.69
CA LEU A 14 2.71 -0.52 -0.12
C LEU A 14 3.16 -0.44 -1.59
N TYR A 15 3.70 -1.54 -2.08
CA TYR A 15 4.10 -1.76 -3.46
C TYR A 15 2.96 -2.41 -4.22
N LEU A 16 2.59 -1.82 -5.36
CA LEU A 16 1.48 -2.24 -6.21
C LEU A 16 2.05 -2.59 -7.58
N GLY A 17 1.83 -3.84 -8.03
CA GLY A 17 2.33 -4.31 -9.31
C GLY A 17 3.84 -4.53 -9.35
N ASP A 18 4.43 -4.89 -8.21
CA ASP A 18 5.81 -5.38 -8.22
C ASP A 18 5.88 -6.76 -8.90
N ASP A 19 7.04 -7.11 -9.47
CA ASP A 19 7.28 -8.35 -10.23
C ASP A 19 6.22 -8.64 -11.31
N ALA A 20 6.49 -8.15 -12.53
CA ALA A 20 5.63 -8.33 -13.71
C ALA A 20 4.17 -7.84 -13.53
N ASN A 21 3.95 -6.78 -12.73
CA ASN A 21 2.64 -6.19 -12.47
C ASN A 21 1.66 -7.08 -11.69
N GLU A 22 2.13 -8.10 -10.98
CA GLU A 22 1.25 -9.08 -10.32
C GLU A 22 1.28 -9.06 -8.79
N LYS A 23 2.25 -8.40 -8.17
CA LYS A 23 2.41 -8.47 -6.71
C LYS A 23 1.97 -7.22 -6.00
N VAL A 24 1.28 -7.44 -4.89
CA VAL A 24 1.00 -6.44 -3.87
C VAL A 24 1.81 -6.82 -2.63
N THR A 25 2.71 -5.93 -2.24
CA THR A 25 3.63 -6.16 -1.12
C THR A 25 3.59 -5.00 -0.15
N LEU A 26 3.42 -5.31 1.13
CA LEU A 26 3.42 -4.35 2.22
C LEU A 26 4.67 -4.56 3.08
N TYR A 27 5.40 -3.47 3.25
CA TYR A 27 6.53 -3.39 4.17
C TYR A 27 6.27 -2.39 5.28
N TYR A 28 6.87 -2.62 6.43
CA TYR A 28 7.17 -1.61 7.43
C TYR A 28 8.60 -1.14 7.23
N VAL A 29 8.85 0.16 7.30
CA VAL A 29 10.20 0.73 7.29
C VAL A 29 10.32 1.61 8.51
N ASN A 30 11.31 1.32 9.34
CA ASN A 30 11.55 2.09 10.56
C ASN A 30 12.46 3.31 10.32
N GLU A 31 12.72 4.05 11.40
CA GLU A 31 13.54 5.26 11.40
C GLU A 31 14.96 5.07 10.82
N ILE A 32 15.57 3.89 11.03
CA ILE A 32 16.90 3.56 10.51
C ILE A 32 16.86 2.98 9.09
N GLY A 33 15.70 2.98 8.44
CA GLY A 33 15.50 2.47 7.08
C GLY A 33 15.43 0.95 6.98
N ARG A 34 15.39 0.22 8.10
CA ARG A 34 15.23 -1.24 8.09
C ARG A 34 13.84 -1.58 7.58
N ARG A 35 13.80 -2.38 6.51
CA ARG A 35 12.57 -2.85 5.88
C ARG A 35 12.17 -4.22 6.40
N ILE A 36 10.93 -4.35 6.89
CA ILE A 36 10.33 -5.58 7.40
C ILE A 36 9.15 -5.94 6.50
N LEU A 37 9.12 -7.17 5.97
CA LEU A 37 7.99 -7.64 5.16
C LEU A 37 6.81 -7.97 6.08
N LEU A 38 5.68 -7.31 5.87
CA LEU A 38 4.46 -7.55 6.65
C LEU A 38 3.50 -8.49 5.93
N LYS A 39 3.30 -8.27 4.62
CA LYS A 39 2.40 -9.11 3.83
C LYS A 39 2.76 -9.05 2.34
N LYS A 40 2.54 -10.17 1.66
CA LYS A 40 2.70 -10.28 0.21
C LYS A 40 1.53 -11.07 -0.37
N LYS A 41 1.02 -10.64 -1.51
CA LYS A 41 0.01 -11.37 -2.27
C LYS A 41 0.30 -11.26 -3.76
N THR A 42 0.24 -12.39 -4.46
CA THR A 42 0.25 -12.44 -5.92
C THR A 42 -1.18 -12.41 -6.42
N ILE A 43 -1.45 -11.58 -7.42
CA ILE A 43 -2.73 -11.38 -8.05
C ILE A 43 -2.46 -11.36 -9.56
N SER A 44 -2.88 -12.42 -10.25
CA SER A 44 -2.68 -12.53 -11.70
C SER A 44 -3.30 -11.34 -12.41
N HIS A 45 -2.54 -10.75 -13.33
CA HIS A 45 -2.96 -9.59 -14.12
C HIS A 45 -3.43 -8.37 -13.29
N PHE A 46 -2.81 -8.13 -12.13
CA PHE A 46 -3.23 -7.07 -11.21
C PHE A 46 -3.25 -5.68 -11.84
N ILE A 47 -2.17 -5.25 -12.50
CA ILE A 47 -2.16 -4.00 -13.28
C ILE A 47 -2.26 -4.34 -14.77
N PRO A 48 -3.42 -4.12 -15.40
CA PRO A 48 -3.58 -4.36 -16.84
C PRO A 48 -2.80 -3.32 -17.64
N SER A 49 -2.06 -3.78 -18.65
CA SER A 49 -1.32 -2.89 -19.55
C SER A 49 -2.27 -2.00 -20.37
N GLY A 50 -2.02 -0.69 -20.35
CA GLY A 50 -2.73 0.29 -21.19
C GLY A 50 -4.16 0.62 -20.74
N ARG A 51 -4.58 0.23 -19.53
CA ARG A 51 -5.91 0.56 -18.99
C ARG A 51 -5.81 1.19 -17.61
N TRP A 52 -6.77 2.06 -17.29
CA TRP A 52 -6.94 2.57 -15.93
C TRP A 52 -7.40 1.46 -14.99
N LEU A 53 -6.83 1.43 -13.79
CA LEU A 53 -7.20 0.53 -12.72
C LEU A 53 -7.81 1.32 -11.56
N GLY A 54 -9.08 1.08 -11.26
CA GLY A 54 -9.75 1.66 -10.09
C GLY A 54 -9.46 0.84 -8.84
N LEU A 55 -8.82 1.46 -7.84
CA LEU A 55 -8.51 0.84 -6.55
C LEU A 55 -9.17 1.64 -5.43
N ARG A 56 -9.70 0.90 -4.45
CA ARG A 56 -10.11 1.46 -3.16
C ARG A 56 -9.09 1.06 -2.10
N LEU A 57 -8.67 2.04 -1.33
CA LEU A 57 -7.59 1.90 -0.37
C LEU A 57 -8.02 2.53 0.94
N LEU A 58 -8.03 1.71 1.99
CA LEU A 58 -8.42 2.13 3.33
C LEU A 58 -7.25 1.90 4.28
N PHE A 59 -6.89 2.94 5.02
CA PHE A 59 -5.84 2.93 6.01
C PHE A 59 -6.37 3.47 7.32
N ASN A 60 -6.35 2.65 8.35
CA ASN A 60 -6.60 3.05 9.73
C ASN A 60 -5.35 2.77 10.56
N THR A 61 -5.31 3.24 11.81
CA THR A 61 -4.25 2.86 12.74
C THR A 61 -4.19 1.34 12.88
N GLY A 62 -3.11 0.74 12.39
CA GLY A 62 -2.91 -0.71 12.42
C GLY A 62 -3.75 -1.52 11.43
N GLU A 63 -4.34 -0.91 10.40
CA GLU A 63 -5.08 -1.66 9.37
C GLU A 63 -4.86 -1.08 7.98
N ILE A 64 -4.60 -1.97 7.02
CA ILE A 64 -4.43 -1.63 5.61
C ILE A 64 -5.28 -2.58 4.77
N LEU A 65 -6.29 -2.03 4.09
CA LEU A 65 -7.18 -2.76 3.19
C LEU A 65 -7.07 -2.21 1.77
N LEU A 66 -7.01 -3.10 0.79
CA LEU A 66 -6.98 -2.76 -0.63
C LEU A 66 -7.97 -3.66 -1.39
N GLY A 67 -8.76 -3.02 -2.24
CA GLY A 67 -9.81 -3.63 -3.06
C GLY A 67 -9.92 -2.93 -4.41
N TYR A 68 -10.75 -3.48 -5.29
CA TYR A 68 -11.12 -2.80 -6.55
C TYR A 68 -12.27 -1.82 -6.29
N GLN A 69 -12.29 -0.68 -6.98
CA GLN A 69 -13.20 0.44 -6.71
C GLN A 69 -14.68 0.01 -6.59
N ASP A 70 -15.16 -0.84 -7.51
CA ASP A 70 -16.57 -1.25 -7.58
C ASP A 70 -16.83 -2.65 -7.00
N VAL A 71 -15.84 -3.23 -6.29
CA VAL A 71 -15.96 -4.56 -5.70
C VAL A 71 -16.03 -4.44 -4.17
N PRO A 72 -17.11 -4.94 -3.52
CA PRO A 72 -17.27 -4.82 -2.08
C PRO A 72 -16.20 -5.54 -1.25
N SER A 73 -15.56 -6.56 -1.81
CA SER A 73 -14.56 -7.37 -1.12
C SER A 73 -13.16 -6.73 -1.16
N TRP A 74 -12.43 -6.92 -0.07
CA TRP A 74 -11.01 -6.57 0.01
C TRP A 74 -10.18 -7.75 -0.47
N PHE A 75 -9.39 -7.57 -1.52
CA PHE A 75 -8.50 -8.63 -1.97
C PHE A 75 -7.19 -8.65 -1.18
N PHE A 76 -6.81 -7.57 -0.51
CA PHE A 76 -5.63 -7.52 0.34
C PHE A 76 -5.98 -6.85 1.66
N THR A 77 -5.70 -7.56 2.75
CA THR A 77 -6.03 -7.13 4.11
C THR A 77 -4.85 -7.44 5.01
N TRP A 78 -4.29 -6.41 5.61
CA TRP A 78 -3.32 -6.53 6.68
C TRP A 78 -3.84 -5.80 7.92
N ARG A 79 -3.67 -6.44 9.06
CA ARG A 79 -3.97 -5.89 10.38
C ARG A 79 -2.72 -6.05 11.22
N HIS A 80 -2.43 -5.05 12.03
CA HIS A 80 -1.33 -5.07 12.95
C HIS A 80 -1.57 -6.13 14.02
N TYR A 81 -0.62 -7.05 14.17
CA TYR A 81 -0.61 -8.02 15.25
C TYR A 81 0.57 -7.75 16.17
N LEU A 82 0.41 -8.10 17.46
CA LEU A 82 1.51 -8.01 18.44
C LEU A 82 2.75 -8.80 17.99
N SER A 83 2.56 -9.89 17.24
CA SER A 83 3.63 -10.71 16.69
C SER A 83 4.48 -10.00 15.63
N ASP A 84 4.00 -8.91 15.03
CA ASP A 84 4.74 -8.18 14.01
C ASP A 84 5.94 -7.43 14.61
N ASN A 85 5.94 -7.20 15.94
CA ASN A 85 7.00 -6.51 16.69
C ASN A 85 7.41 -5.16 16.04
N ILE A 86 6.42 -4.41 15.59
CA ILE A 86 6.56 -3.07 15.01
C ILE A 86 5.62 -2.10 15.72
N LYS A 87 5.89 -0.80 15.59
CA LYS A 87 4.98 0.23 16.08
C LYS A 87 3.78 0.35 15.12
N ALA A 88 2.59 0.51 15.67
CA ALA A 88 1.42 0.90 14.88
C ALA A 88 1.54 2.37 14.47
N ILE A 89 1.36 2.65 13.18
CA ILE A 89 1.44 4.01 12.63
C ILE A 89 0.02 4.58 12.54
N ILE A 90 -0.13 5.83 13.01
CA ILE A 90 -1.35 6.62 12.77
C ILE A 90 -1.19 7.25 11.38
N PRO A 91 -2.01 6.88 10.38
CA PRO A 91 -1.82 7.34 9.01
C PRO A 91 -2.19 8.83 8.89
N VAL A 92 -1.20 9.67 8.60
CA VAL A 92 -1.39 11.12 8.44
C VAL A 92 -1.00 11.56 7.04
N PHE A 93 0.12 11.06 6.53
CA PHE A 93 0.64 11.43 5.22
C PHE A 93 0.59 10.24 4.26
N LEU A 94 0.20 10.52 3.01
CA LEU A 94 0.29 9.59 1.90
C LEU A 94 1.16 10.20 0.80
N SER A 95 2.17 9.46 0.36
CA SER A 95 2.98 9.80 -0.81
C SER A 95 3.08 8.62 -1.76
N TYR A 96 3.39 8.91 -3.02
CA TYR A 96 3.49 7.91 -4.07
C TYR A 96 4.71 8.15 -4.94
N SER A 97 5.20 7.06 -5.52
CA SER A 97 6.30 7.07 -6.48
C SER A 97 6.21 5.79 -7.31
N THR A 98 6.82 5.81 -8.49
CA THR A 98 7.03 4.60 -9.28
C THR A 98 8.22 3.81 -8.80
N ILE A 99 8.19 2.49 -9.02
CA ILE A 99 9.34 1.61 -8.75
C ILE A 99 10.46 1.89 -9.78
N ASN A 100 10.13 2.00 -11.07
CA ASN A 100 11.10 2.06 -12.17
C ASN A 100 11.27 3.46 -12.80
N LYS A 101 10.98 4.54 -12.07
CA LYS A 101 11.04 5.93 -12.56
C LYS A 101 10.20 6.23 -13.82
N ASN A 102 9.30 5.32 -14.19
CA ASN A 102 8.35 5.54 -15.29
C ASN A 102 7.31 6.58 -14.88
N THR A 103 6.58 7.14 -15.84
CA THR A 103 5.45 8.02 -15.52
C THR A 103 4.26 7.18 -15.06
N ILE A 104 3.58 7.60 -14.00
CA ILE A 104 2.26 7.08 -13.62
C ILE A 104 1.27 8.24 -13.55
N GLY A 105 0.05 7.98 -14.03
CA GLY A 105 -1.10 8.83 -13.76
C GLY A 105 -1.80 8.34 -12.49
N LEU A 106 -2.13 9.26 -11.59
CA LEU A 106 -2.99 8.98 -10.44
C LEU A 106 -4.16 9.96 -10.44
N HIS A 107 -5.33 9.45 -10.10
CA HIS A 107 -6.53 10.23 -9.89
C HIS A 107 -7.11 9.82 -8.54
N PHE A 108 -7.33 10.80 -7.67
CA PHE A 108 -7.99 10.60 -6.38
C PHE A 108 -9.41 11.13 -6.52
N ASP A 109 -10.40 10.23 -6.41
CA ASP A 109 -11.80 10.65 -6.36
C ASP A 109 -12.11 11.18 -4.96
N CYS A 110 -12.20 12.50 -4.82
CA CYS A 110 -12.44 13.18 -3.54
C CYS A 110 -13.92 13.35 -3.20
N ARG A 111 -14.81 12.49 -3.73
CA ARG A 111 -16.23 12.52 -3.39
C ARG A 111 -16.42 12.00 -1.95
N GLY A 112 -16.66 12.94 -1.03
CA GLY A 112 -17.04 12.70 0.36
C GLY A 112 -18.52 12.44 0.53
#